data_AF-A0AAV0QRF8-F1
#
_entry.id   AF-A0AAV0QRF8-F1
#
_cell.length_a   1.000
_cell.length_b   1.000
_cell.length_c   1.000
_cell.angle_alpha   90.00
_cell.angle_beta   90.00
_cell.angle_gamma   90.00
#
_symmetry.space_group_name_H-M   'P 1'
#
loop_
_entity.id
_entity.type
_entity.pdbx_description
1 polymer ?
#
loop_
_entity_poly.entity_id
_entity_poly.type
_entity_poly.pdbx_seq_one_letter_code
_entity_poly.pdbx_strand_id
1 'polypeptide(L)'
;RCVLEKRVKRGGQEEYSCRTSEIEADKLKNWVETDECIKACGLERKALGISSDTLLEPGFTRHLCSAQCYDACPNIVDLYFNLAAGEGDYK
;
A
#
# COMPACT_ATOMS: atom_id res chain seq x y z
N ARG A 1 -8.02 -5.03 9.71
CA ARG A 1 -8.02 -4.34 8.40
C ARG A 1 -9.42 -4.34 7.82
N CYS A 2 -9.85 -3.29 7.11
CA CYS A 2 -11.13 -3.30 6.40
C CYS A 2 -10.95 -2.89 4.93
N VAL A 3 -11.75 -3.47 4.04
CA VAL A 3 -11.81 -3.11 2.63
C VAL A 3 -12.80 -1.95 2.50
N LEU A 4 -12.31 -0.81 1.99
CA LEU A 4 -13.14 0.37 1.75
C LEU A 4 -13.89 0.19 0.43
N GLU A 5 -15.16 -0.19 0.51
CA GLU A 5 -16.04 -0.26 -0.67
C GLU A 5 -16.66 1.12 -0.93
N LYS A 6 -16.56 1.59 -2.18
CA LYS A 6 -17.21 2.83 -2.64
C LYS A 6 -18.49 2.48 -3.40
N ARG A 7 -19.60 3.08 -3.00
CA ARG A 7 -20.90 2.98 -3.69
C ARG A 7 -21.37 4.37 -4.10
N VAL A 8 -21.90 4.50 -5.30
CA VAL A 8 -22.48 5.76 -5.78
C VAL A 8 -23.99 5.64 -5.71
N LYS A 9 -24.64 6.51 -4.90
CA LYS A 9 -26.10 6.57 -4.82
C LYS A 9 -26.68 7.14 -6.11
N ARG A 10 -27.97 6.90 -6.39
CA ARG A 10 -28.69 7.45 -7.56
C ARG A 10 -28.59 8.98 -7.72
N GLY A 11 -28.24 9.71 -6.66
CA GLY A 11 -27.99 11.16 -6.69
C GLY A 11 -26.54 11.59 -6.89
N GLY A 12 -25.62 10.68 -7.25
CA GLY A 12 -24.20 10.97 -7.44
C GLY A 12 -23.38 11.07 -6.15
N GLN A 13 -24.02 10.96 -4.99
CA GLN A 13 -23.34 11.00 -3.69
C GLN A 13 -22.55 9.71 -3.46
N GLU A 14 -21.28 9.86 -3.10
CA GLU A 14 -20.38 8.76 -2.79
C GLU A 14 -20.58 8.32 -1.33
N GLU A 15 -20.86 7.04 -1.13
CA GLU A 15 -20.95 6.40 0.18
C GLU A 15 -19.83 5.38 0.32
N TYR A 16 -19.17 5.41 1.46
CA TYR A 16 -18.06 4.53 1.79
C TYR A 16 -18.49 3.57 2.90
N SER A 17 -18.33 2.27 2.68
CA SER A 17 -18.59 1.24 3.70
C SER A 17 -17.33 0.41 3.91
N CYS A 18 -16.95 0.19 5.18
CA CYS A 18 -15.84 -0.70 5.49
C CYS A 18 -16.35 -2.11 5.80
N ARG A 19 -15.89 -3.09 5.02
CA ARG A 19 -16.14 -4.51 5.28
C ARG A 19 -14.91 -5.14 5.92
N THR A 20 -15.10 -6.01 6.90
CA THR A 20 -14.00 -6.77 7.50
C THR A 20 -13.21 -7.50 6.42
N SER A 21 -11.90 -7.26 6.37
CA SER A 21 -11.00 -7.94 5.44
C SER A 21 -10.63 -9.31 5.98
N GLU A 22 -10.46 -10.29 5.10
CA GLU A 22 -9.91 -11.62 5.44
C GLU A 22 -8.42 -11.57 5.82
N ILE A 23 -7.76 -10.43 5.58
CA ILE A 23 -6.35 -10.22 5.90
C ILE A 23 -6.26 -9.56 7.28
N GLU A 24 -5.71 -10.30 8.24
CA GLU A 24 -5.37 -9.76 9.56
C GLU A 24 -4.20 -8.77 9.44
N ALA A 25 -4.33 -7.63 10.10
CA ALA A 25 -3.27 -6.64 10.22
C ALA A 25 -3.10 -6.34 11.70
N ASP A 26 -2.13 -7.00 12.32
CA ASP A 26 -1.97 -7.01 13.78
C ASP A 26 -1.05 -5.89 14.27
N LYS A 27 -0.08 -5.48 13.45
CA LYS A 27 1.00 -4.55 13.84
C LYS A 27 0.67 -3.07 13.75
N LEU A 28 -0.23 -2.65 12.85
CA LEU A 28 -0.54 -1.24 12.58
C LEU A 28 -2.04 -0.99 12.78
N LYS A 29 -2.40 -0.30 13.87
CA LYS A 29 -3.79 0.08 14.19
C LYS A 29 -3.98 1.58 13.94
N ASN A 30 -5.05 1.93 13.22
CA ASN A 30 -5.44 3.32 12.92
C ASN A 30 -4.35 4.16 12.21
N TRP A 31 -3.47 3.51 11.45
CA TRP A 31 -2.46 4.19 10.66
C TRP A 31 -2.97 4.43 9.23
N VAL A 32 -2.83 5.67 8.75
CA VAL A 32 -3.10 6.04 7.37
C VAL A 32 -1.86 6.76 6.86
N GLU A 33 -1.28 6.23 5.78
CA GLU A 33 -0.10 6.84 5.16
C GLU A 33 -0.43 8.23 4.64
N THR A 34 0.48 9.18 4.81
CA THR A 34 0.31 10.54 4.27
C THR A 34 0.75 10.61 2.81
N ASP A 35 0.31 11.64 2.09
CA ASP A 35 0.70 11.82 0.69
C ASP A 35 2.21 12.09 0.55
N GLU A 36 2.81 12.77 1.54
CA GLU A 36 4.25 13.03 1.58
C GLU A 36 5.05 11.73 1.68
N CYS A 37 4.61 10.84 2.56
CA CYS A 37 5.22 9.54 2.77
C CYS A 37 5.08 8.69 1.49
N ILE A 38 3.87 8.59 0.92
CA ILE A 38 3.60 7.83 -0.32
C ILE A 38 4.52 8.31 -1.45
N LYS A 39 4.68 9.63 -1.59
CA LYS A 39 5.56 10.21 -2.61
C LYS A 39 7.03 9.92 -2.35
N ALA A 40 7.47 9.87 -1.09
CA ALA A 40 8.84 9.49 -0.74
C ALA A 40 9.17 8.03 -1.16
N CYS A 41 8.18 7.14 -1.10
CA CYS A 41 8.27 5.77 -1.61
C CYS A 41 8.20 5.67 -3.15
N GLY A 42 8.07 6.78 -3.88
CA GLY A 42 7.95 6.77 -5.34
C GLY A 42 6.59 6.31 -5.84
N LEU A 43 5.54 6.44 -5.02
CA LEU A 43 4.18 5.98 -5.32
C LEU A 43 3.20 7.15 -5.44
N GLU A 44 2.02 6.83 -5.98
CA GLU A 44 0.86 7.73 -5.99
C GLU A 44 -0.34 7.02 -5.35
N ARG A 45 -1.08 7.72 -4.48
CA ARG A 45 -2.25 7.16 -3.79
C ARG A 45 -3.33 6.64 -4.75
N LYS A 46 -3.40 7.20 -5.96
CA LYS A 46 -4.38 6.86 -6.98
C LYS A 46 -3.93 5.75 -7.94
N ALA A 47 -2.73 5.20 -7.74
CA ALA A 47 -2.26 4.07 -8.52
C ALA A 47 -3.24 2.89 -8.40
N LEU A 48 -3.53 2.24 -9.53
CA LEU A 48 -4.41 1.08 -9.59
C LEU A 48 -3.55 -0.16 -9.84
N GLY A 49 -3.60 -1.10 -8.92
CA GLY A 49 -2.81 -2.33 -8.98
C GLY A 49 -1.38 -2.15 -8.46
N ILE A 50 -0.72 -3.28 -8.24
CA ILE A 50 0.69 -3.39 -7.86
C ILE A 50 1.33 -4.47 -8.73
N SER A 51 2.60 -4.29 -9.08
CA SER A 51 3.40 -5.31 -9.76
C SER A 51 4.69 -5.52 -8.98
N SER A 52 5.04 -6.78 -8.76
CA SER A 52 6.32 -7.18 -8.16
C SER A 52 7.52 -6.81 -9.03
N ASP A 53 7.36 -6.76 -10.35
CA ASP A 53 8.42 -6.35 -11.29
C ASP A 53 8.97 -4.96 -10.99
N THR A 54 8.17 -4.07 -10.37
CA THR A 54 8.63 -2.74 -9.97
C THR A 54 9.79 -2.79 -8.98
N LEU A 55 9.93 -3.87 -8.20
CA LEU A 55 11.07 -4.09 -7.29
C LEU A 55 12.39 -4.32 -8.06
N LEU A 56 12.32 -4.71 -9.33
CA LEU A 56 13.49 -4.87 -10.20
C LEU A 56 13.98 -3.51 -10.74
N GLU A 57 13.17 -2.45 -10.64
CA GLU A 57 13.53 -1.11 -11.08
C GLU A 57 14.41 -0.40 -10.03
N PRO A 58 15.68 -0.08 -10.32
CA PRO A 58 16.58 0.52 -9.33
C PRO A 58 16.09 1.87 -8.79
N GLY A 59 15.36 2.62 -9.62
CA GLY A 59 14.77 3.89 -9.23
C GLY A 59 13.71 3.71 -8.14
N PHE A 60 12.78 2.77 -8.35
CA PHE A 60 11.74 2.46 -7.39
C PHE A 60 12.33 1.92 -6.08
N THR A 61 13.22 0.93 -6.15
CA THR A 61 13.84 0.34 -4.95
C THR A 61 14.63 1.37 -4.14
N ARG A 62 15.27 2.35 -4.80
CA ARG A 62 15.92 3.47 -4.09
C ARG A 62 14.93 4.35 -3.32
N HIS A 63 13.74 4.59 -3.87
CA HIS A 63 12.70 5.34 -3.18
C HIS A 63 12.12 4.53 -2.01
N LEU A 64 11.79 3.26 -2.24
CA LEU A 64 11.25 2.35 -1.23
C LEU A 64 12.20 2.16 -0.04
N CYS A 65 13.51 2.03 -0.31
CA CYS A 65 14.53 1.87 0.72
C CYS A 65 15.09 3.21 1.27
N SER A 66 14.56 4.36 0.84
CA SER A 66 14.95 5.64 1.42
C SER A 66 14.45 5.75 2.86
N ALA A 67 15.21 6.41 3.75
CA ALA A 67 14.79 6.61 5.14
C ALA A 67 13.40 7.28 5.25
N GLN A 68 13.11 8.21 4.32
CA GLN A 68 11.83 8.91 4.26
C GLN A 68 10.65 7.97 3.99
N CYS A 69 10.84 6.91 3.20
CA CYS A 69 9.82 5.89 2.98
C CYS A 69 9.85 4.83 4.10
N TYR A 70 11.03 4.30 4.39
CA TYR A 70 11.20 3.16 5.30
C TYR A 70 10.68 3.46 6.72
N ASP A 71 10.94 4.67 7.23
CA ASP A 71 10.58 5.05 8.60
C ASP A 71 9.17 5.67 8.71
N ALA A 72 8.68 6.29 7.63
CA ALA A 72 7.42 7.03 7.65
C ALA A 72 6.24 6.31 6.99
N CYS A 73 6.47 5.22 6.26
CA CYS A 73 5.44 4.50 5.50
C CYS A 73 5.33 3.00 5.83
N PRO A 74 5.03 2.63 7.08
CA PRO A 74 5.11 1.25 7.53
C PRO A 74 4.17 0.29 6.78
N ASN A 75 2.99 0.71 6.30
CA ASN A 75 2.13 -0.18 5.51
C ASN A 75 2.65 -0.40 4.09
N ILE A 76 3.27 0.61 3.47
CA ILE A 76 3.82 0.48 2.11
C ILE A 76 5.03 -0.46 2.15
N VAL A 77 5.92 -0.24 3.11
CA VAL A 77 7.09 -1.09 3.32
C VAL A 77 6.64 -2.53 3.57
N ASP A 78 5.74 -2.76 4.53
CA ASP A 78 5.22 -4.10 4.82
C ASP A 78 4.55 -4.75 3.59
N LEU A 79 3.78 -3.99 2.82
CA LEU A 79 3.13 -4.50 1.60
C LEU A 79 4.15 -4.99 0.57
N TYR A 80 5.18 -4.19 0.24
CA TYR A 80 6.18 -4.56 -0.76
C TYR A 80 7.14 -5.65 -0.28
N PHE A 81 7.46 -5.69 1.02
CA PHE A 81 8.22 -6.79 1.61
C PHE A 81 7.44 -8.12 1.53
N ASN A 82 6.15 -8.10 1.86
CA ASN A 82 5.29 -9.29 1.75
C ASN A 82 5.07 -9.70 0.29
N LEU A 83 4.96 -8.74 -0.64
CA LEU A 83 4.88 -9.01 -2.07
C LEU A 83 6.16 -9.71 -2.55
N ALA A 84 7.34 -9.16 -2.22
CA ALA A 84 8.63 -9.76 -2.57
C ALA A 84 8.80 -11.17 -1.98
N ALA A 85 8.39 -11.38 -0.73
CA ALA A 85 8.41 -12.70 -0.11
C ALA A 85 7.46 -13.69 -0.79
N GLY A 86 6.32 -13.21 -1.29
CA GLY A 86 5.32 -14.00 -2.00
C GLY A 86 5.71 -14.39 -3.44
N GLU A 87 6.61 -13.63 -4.07
CA GLU A 87 7.18 -13.97 -5.39
C GLU A 87 8.06 -15.22 -5.37
N GLY A 88 8.50 -15.64 -4.17
CA GLY A 88 9.18 -16.90 -3.95
C GLY A 88 10.60 -16.93 -4.52
N ASP A 89 11.58 -16.82 -3.63
CA ASP A 89 12.85 -17.53 -3.80
C ASP A 89 12.61 -18.97 -3.31
N TYR A 90 11.95 -19.80 -4.13
CA TYR A 90 12.20 -21.24 -4.04
C TYR A 90 13.57 -21.46 -4.65
N LYS A 91 14.56 -21.71 -3.77
CA LYS A 91 15.92 -22.18 -4.06
C LYS A 91 16.23 -22.56 -5.52
#